data_AF-A0A847CQ72-F1
#
_entry.id   AF-A0A847CQ72-F1
#
_cell.length_a   1.000
_cell.length_b   1.000
_cell.length_c   1.000
_cell.angle_alpha   90.00
_cell.angle_beta   90.00
_cell.angle_gamma   90.00
#
_symmetry.space_group_name_H-M   'P 1'
#
loop_
_entity.id
_entity.type
_entity.pdbx_description
1 polymer ?
#
loop_
_entity_poly.entity_id
_entity_poly.type
_entity_poly.pdbx_seq_one_letter_code
_entity_poly.pdbx_strand_id
1 'polypeptide(L)'
;MNVTTLEWAITIGVTVAILLFDIIVIARKPHEPTVKECAIALGFYVGLALAFGVWVWNFHGQQFGIEFYAGWLTEYSLSIDNLFVFILIMSSFAVPRK
;
A
#
# COMPACT_ATOMS: atom_id res chain seq x y z
N MET A 1 -16.51 23.62 0.00
CA MET A 1 -15.47 22.62 -0.29
C MET A 1 -16.13 21.51 -1.12
N ASN A 2 -16.06 21.59 -2.44
CA ASN A 2 -16.57 20.54 -3.32
C ASN A 2 -15.37 19.90 -4.00
N VAL A 3 -15.01 18.69 -3.55
CA VAL A 3 -14.10 17.82 -4.27
C VAL A 3 -14.84 17.47 -5.56
N THR A 4 -14.31 17.89 -6.71
CA THR A 4 -15.03 17.77 -7.99
C THR A 4 -15.25 16.27 -8.29
N THR A 5 -16.38 15.89 -8.88
CA THR A 5 -16.66 14.49 -9.26
C THR A 5 -15.53 13.88 -10.10
N LEU A 6 -14.82 14.72 -10.86
CA LEU A 6 -13.63 14.37 -11.61
C LEU A 6 -12.45 13.93 -10.72
N GLU A 7 -12.20 14.58 -9.59
CA GLU A 7 -11.12 14.21 -8.65
C GLU A 7 -11.41 12.87 -7.98
N TRP A 8 -12.67 12.61 -7.63
CA TRP A 8 -13.12 11.30 -7.16
C TRP A 8 -12.96 10.23 -8.24
N ALA A 9 -13.39 10.52 -9.47
CA ALA A 9 -13.26 9.58 -10.59
C ALA A 9 -11.80 9.26 -10.90
N ILE A 10 -10.90 10.25 -10.83
CA ILE A 10 -9.45 10.04 -11.01
C ILE A 10 -8.90 9.19 -9.87
N THR A 11 -9.19 9.53 -8.61
CA THR A 11 -8.65 8.80 -7.46
C THR A 11 -9.11 7.35 -7.43
N ILE A 12 -10.41 7.11 -7.67
CA ILE A 12 -10.98 5.76 -7.77
C ILE A 12 -10.38 5.04 -8.98
N GLY A 13 -10.28 5.70 -10.14
CA GLY A 13 -9.71 5.12 -11.35
C GLY A 13 -8.25 4.68 -11.16
N VAL A 14 -7.43 5.52 -10.54
CA VAL A 14 -6.03 5.19 -10.21
C VAL A 14 -5.96 4.05 -9.21
N THR A 15 -6.80 4.05 -8.17
CA THR A 15 -6.85 2.98 -7.17
C THR A 15 -7.21 1.64 -7.81
N VAL A 16 -8.26 1.62 -8.64
CA VAL A 16 -8.68 0.41 -9.36
C VAL A 16 -7.61 -0.05 -10.34
N ALA A 17 -6.94 0.87 -11.04
CA ALA A 17 -5.86 0.52 -11.95
C ALA A 17 -4.67 -0.14 -11.21
N ILE A 18 -4.28 0.39 -10.05
CA ILE A 18 -3.22 -0.18 -9.21
C ILE A 18 -3.64 -1.57 -8.71
N LEU A 19 -4.87 -1.73 -8.21
CA LEU A 19 -5.38 -3.04 -7.74
C LEU A 19 -5.47 -4.08 -8.86
N LEU A 20 -5.93 -3.67 -10.05
CA LEU A 20 -5.96 -4.56 -11.21
C LEU A 20 -4.54 -4.95 -11.66
N PHE A 21 -3.60 -4.00 -11.63
CA PHE A 21 -2.20 -4.29 -11.91
C PHE A 21 -1.62 -5.31 -10.92
N ASP A 22 -1.88 -5.15 -9.63
CA ASP A 22 -1.48 -6.12 -8.59
C ASP A 22 -2.02 -7.53 -8.90
N ILE A 23 -3.32 -7.64 -9.14
CA ILE A 23 -3.95 -8.95 -9.39
C ILE A 23 -3.42 -9.57 -10.70
N ILE A 24 -3.26 -8.79 -11.75
CA ILE A 24 -2.92 -9.32 -13.08
C ILE A 24 -1.42 -9.63 -13.20
N VAL A 25 -0.56 -8.83 -12.57
CA VAL A 25 0.90 -8.93 -12.72
C VAL A 25 1.54 -9.71 -11.58
N ILE A 26 1.18 -9.41 -10.33
CA ILE A 26 1.81 -10.03 -9.15
C ILE A 26 1.21 -11.40 -8.85
N ALA A 27 -0.11 -11.56 -8.90
CA ALA A 27 -0.74 -12.86 -8.62
C ALA A 27 -0.46 -13.93 -9.69
N ARG A 28 0.05 -13.53 -10.87
CA ARG A 28 0.25 -14.43 -12.02
C ARG A 28 1.46 -15.36 -11.89
N LYS A 29 2.41 -15.06 -10.99
CA LYS A 29 3.66 -15.82 -10.86
C LYS A 29 3.96 -16.16 -9.39
N PRO A 30 3.38 -17.24 -8.84
CA PRO A 30 3.75 -17.73 -7.52
C PRO A 30 5.19 -18.26 -7.54
N HIS A 31 6.14 -17.41 -7.14
CA HIS A 31 7.52 -17.78 -6.83
C HIS A 31 7.79 -17.36 -5.38
N GLU A 32 8.70 -18.05 -4.70
CA GLU A 32 9.18 -17.59 -3.39
C GLU A 32 9.89 -16.25 -3.58
N PRO A 33 9.30 -15.12 -3.13
CA PRO A 33 9.87 -13.82 -3.41
C PRO A 33 11.15 -13.65 -2.60
N THR A 34 12.21 -13.18 -3.26
CA THR A 34 13.46 -12.87 -2.58
C THR A 34 13.32 -11.59 -1.77
N VAL A 35 14.11 -11.44 -0.70
CA VAL A 35 14.10 -10.23 0.16
C VAL A 35 14.30 -8.95 -0.66
N LYS A 36 15.10 -9.02 -1.73
CA LYS A 36 15.34 -7.90 -2.65
C LYS A 36 14.09 -7.51 -3.43
N GLU A 37 13.35 -8.48 -3.97
CA GLU A 37 12.10 -8.22 -4.70
C GLU A 37 11.04 -7.63 -3.77
N CYS A 38 10.88 -8.18 -2.56
CA CYS A 38 9.98 -7.65 -1.55
C CYS A 38 10.32 -6.21 -1.19
N ALA A 39 11.60 -5.89 -0.97
CA ALA A 39 12.04 -4.55 -0.61
C ALA A 39 11.79 -3.53 -1.75
N ILE A 40 12.03 -3.93 -3.00
CA ILE A 40 11.77 -3.09 -4.17
C ILE A 40 10.26 -2.84 -4.34
N ALA A 41 9.45 -3.90 -4.26
CA ALA A 41 8.00 -3.79 -4.35
C ALA A 41 7.45 -2.89 -3.24
N LEU A 42 7.84 -3.15 -2.00
CA LEU A 42 7.43 -2.32 -0.85
C LEU A 42 7.84 -0.86 -1.04
N GLY A 43 9.09 -0.60 -1.43
CA GLY A 43 9.60 0.74 -1.70
C GLY A 43 8.83 1.45 -2.81
N PHE A 44 8.41 0.72 -3.85
CA PHE A 44 7.59 1.26 -4.93
C PHE A 44 6.20 1.70 -4.44
N TYR A 45 5.49 0.87 -3.68
CA TYR A 45 4.16 1.23 -3.13
C TYR A 45 4.24 2.34 -2.10
N VAL A 46 5.24 2.32 -1.22
CA VAL A 46 5.50 3.41 -0.27
C VAL A 46 5.80 4.71 -1.03
N GLY A 47 6.60 4.64 -2.09
CA GLY A 47 6.89 5.78 -2.96
C GLY A 47 5.64 6.35 -3.64
N LEU A 48 4.74 5.50 -4.13
CA LEU A 48 3.46 5.93 -4.71
C LEU A 48 2.56 6.61 -3.67
N ALA A 49 2.47 6.06 -2.45
CA ALA A 49 1.70 6.66 -1.36
C ALA A 49 2.25 8.05 -0.97
N LEU A 50 3.59 8.19 -0.87
CA LEU A 50 4.23 9.47 -0.63
C LEU A 50 3.99 10.47 -1.77
N ALA A 51 4.11 10.04 -3.02
CA ALA A 51 3.84 10.91 -4.17
C ALA A 51 2.38 11.41 -4.17
N PHE A 52 1.43 10.52 -3.87
CA PHE A 52 0.02 10.88 -3.77
C PHE A 52 -0.25 11.84 -2.60
N GLY A 53 0.34 11.62 -1.43
CA GLY A 53 0.19 12.53 -0.30
C GLY A 53 0.77 13.92 -0.56
N VAL A 54 1.90 14.02 -1.28
CA VAL A 54 2.45 15.31 -1.74
C VAL A 54 1.49 15.99 -2.73
N TRP A 55 0.88 15.23 -3.64
CA TRP A 55 -0.13 15.77 -4.55
C TRP A 55 -1.35 16.32 -3.78
N VAL A 56 -1.90 15.56 -2.83
CA VAL A 56 -3.01 16.02 -1.97
C VAL A 56 -2.63 17.29 -1.19
N TRP A 57 -1.42 17.35 -0.64
CA TRP A 57 -0.95 18.54 0.09
C TRP A 57 -0.96 19.79 -0.81
N ASN A 58 -0.47 19.67 -2.06
CA ASN A 58 -0.38 20.80 -2.99
C ASN A 58 -1.75 21.26 -3.51
N PHE A 59 -2.68 20.35 -3.75
CA PHE A 59 -3.97 20.66 -4.41
C PHE A 59 -5.12 20.89 -3.42
N HIS A 60 -5.16 20.16 -2.29
CA HIS A 60 -6.24 20.23 -1.30
C HIS A 60 -5.79 20.91 0.00
N GLY A 61 -4.50 21.12 0.19
CA GLY A 61 -3.92 21.85 1.32
C GLY A 61 -3.33 20.95 2.40
N GLN A 62 -2.63 21.59 3.35
CA GLN A 62 -1.85 20.90 4.37
C GLN A 62 -2.69 19.99 5.28
N GLN A 63 -3.92 20.37 5.61
CA GLN A 63 -4.78 19.60 6.50
C GLN A 63 -5.12 18.22 5.91
N PHE A 64 -5.59 18.16 4.67
CA PHE A 64 -5.90 16.91 3.99
C PHE A 64 -4.67 16.06 3.71
N GLY A 65 -3.52 16.69 3.44
CA GLY A 65 -2.25 15.97 3.30
C GLY A 65 -1.84 15.26 4.59
N ILE A 66 -1.99 15.92 5.75
CA ILE A 66 -1.71 15.32 7.06
C ILE A 66 -2.72 14.21 7.38
N GLU A 67 -4.01 14.42 7.13
CA GLU A 67 -5.06 13.40 7.34
C GLU A 67 -4.80 12.15 6.47
N PHE A 68 -4.39 12.33 5.22
CA PHE A 68 -4.02 11.22 4.34
C PHE A 68 -2.83 10.44 4.88
N TYR A 69 -1.74 11.12 5.27
CA TYR A 69 -0.56 10.44 5.80
C TYR A 69 -0.81 9.76 7.13
N ALA A 70 -1.58 10.40 8.02
CA ALA A 70 -1.98 9.82 9.29
C ALA A 70 -2.79 8.53 9.06
N GLY A 71 -3.81 8.58 8.21
CA GLY A 71 -4.61 7.41 7.86
C GLY A 71 -3.78 6.30 7.20
N TRP A 72 -3.00 6.63 6.18
CA TRP A 72 -2.15 5.68 5.49
C TRP A 72 -1.14 5.00 6.44
N LEU A 73 -0.47 5.77 7.30
CA LEU A 73 0.51 5.22 8.24
C LEU A 73 -0.15 4.34 9.31
N THR A 74 -1.33 4.73 9.80
CA THR A 74 -2.10 3.92 10.75
C THR A 74 -2.51 2.58 10.13
N GLU A 75 -3.08 2.59 8.93
CA GLU A 75 -3.47 1.36 8.21
C GLU A 75 -2.26 0.48 7.89
N TYR A 76 -1.14 1.09 7.49
CA TYR A 76 0.11 0.38 7.24
C TYR A 76 0.67 -0.27 8.51
N SER A 77 0.62 0.42 9.65
CA SER A 77 1.04 -0.13 10.95
C SER A 77 0.17 -1.31 11.39
N LEU A 78 -1.16 -1.23 11.19
CA LEU A 78 -2.08 -2.34 11.48
C LEU A 78 -1.80 -3.57 10.60
N SER A 79 -1.42 -3.34 9.34
CA SER A 79 -1.04 -4.42 8.42
C SER A 79 0.25 -5.12 8.84
N ILE A 80 1.25 -4.36 9.32
CA ILE A 80 2.51 -4.93 9.84
C ILE A 80 2.29 -5.73 11.12
N ASP A 81 1.46 -5.25 12.04
CA ASP A 81 1.16 -5.94 13.30
C ASP A 81 0.61 -7.35 13.04
N ASN A 82 -0.33 -7.47 12.11
CA ASN A 82 -0.87 -8.75 11.67
C ASN A 82 0.22 -9.69 11.10
N LEU A 83 1.07 -9.18 10.21
CA LEU A 83 2.16 -9.96 9.62
C LEU A 83 3.17 -10.44 10.66
N PHE A 84 3.49 -9.60 11.66
CA PHE A 84 4.40 -9.95 12.74
C PHE A 84 3.86 -11.11 13.58
N VAL A 85 2.58 -11.06 13.96
CA VAL A 85 1.92 -12.16 14.69
C VAL A 85 1.97 -13.46 13.88
N PHE A 86 1.67 -13.41 12.57
CA PHE A 86 1.76 -14.60 11.71
C PHE A 86 3.18 -15.19 11.67
N ILE A 87 4.21 -14.36 11.53
CA ILE A 87 5.61 -14.83 11.50
C ILE A 87 6.00 -15.48 12.83
N LEU A 88 5.62 -14.89 13.97
CA LEU A 88 5.90 -15.47 15.28
C LEU A 88 5.25 -16.84 15.46
N ILE A 89 3.98 -16.97 15.07
CA ILE A 89 3.24 -18.24 15.15
C ILE A 89 3.89 -19.30 14.24
N MET A 90 4.14 -18.99 12.97
CA MET A 90 4.76 -19.92 12.03
C MET A 90 6.16 -20.36 12.47
N SER A 91 6.96 -19.44 13.01
CA SER A 91 8.28 -19.72 13.58
C SER A 91 8.19 -20.62 14.82
N SER A 92 7.26 -20.33 15.74
CA SER A 92 7.07 -21.11 16.97
C SER A 92 6.61 -22.55 16.70
N PHE A 93 5.81 -22.77 15.65
CA PHE A 93 5.38 -24.11 15.25
C PHE A 93 6.34 -24.79 14.26
N ALA A 94 7.47 -24.15 13.94
CA ALA A 94 8.45 -24.63 12.95
C ALA A 94 7.78 -25.07 11.64
N VAL A 95 6.77 -24.30 11.19
CA VAL A 95 6.00 -24.63 9.99
C VAL A 95 6.97 -24.71 8.80
N PRO A 96 7.05 -25.87 8.10
CA PRO A 96 7.93 -26.03 6.96
C PRO A 96 7.62 -24.96 5.91
N ARG A 97 8.65 -24.43 5.24
CA ARG A 97 8.51 -23.39 4.20
C ARG A 97 7.90 -23.93 2.88
N LYS A 98 7.19 -25.06 2.93
CA LYS A 98 6.57 -25.74 1.80
C LYS A 98 5.10 -25.95 2.05
#